data_AF-A0A1K1Q0Y5-F1
#
_entry.id   AF-A0A1K1Q0Y5-F1
#
_cell.length_a   1.000
_cell.length_b   1.000
_cell.length_c   1.000
_cell.angle_alpha   90.00
_cell.angle_beta   90.00
_cell.angle_gamma   90.00
#
_symmetry.space_group_name_H-M   'P 1'
#
loop_
_entity.id
_entity.type
_entity.pdbx_description
1 polymer ?
#
loop_
_entity_poly.entity_id
_entity_poly.type
_entity_poly.pdbx_seq_one_letter_code
_entity_poly.pdbx_strand_id
1 'polypeptide(L)'
;MLINTDNAIIKYSDKGKPFPYDKLFYATIEPYILEFKNCRLDKLTEEDAARCLARIFKRMEVNDVPVLKFFKHDLETMRDQSQYGKTTGLAELIARDIFCCFDKNRYDENGEFAVCDRYYCILDKDGNKDFIYAEEYAKTGRFGKKQLTPESKYFKELRSYYKLGKLPKEKEDWE
;
A
#
# COMPACT_ATOMS: atom_id res chain seq x y z
N MET A 1 -0.78 -7.09 8.18
CA MET A 1 -1.67 -5.92 8.12
C MET A 1 -2.81 -6.19 7.17
N LEU A 2 -4.00 -6.43 7.71
CA LEU A 2 -5.22 -6.53 6.93
C LEU A 2 -5.71 -5.14 6.54
N ILE A 3 -5.92 -4.89 5.25
CA ILE A 3 -6.55 -3.68 4.75
C ILE A 3 -8.02 -3.68 5.19
N ASN A 4 -8.45 -2.59 5.79
CA ASN A 4 -9.86 -2.38 6.11
C ASN A 4 -10.64 -2.02 4.84
N THR A 5 -11.18 -3.02 4.13
CA THR A 5 -11.97 -2.80 2.90
C THR A 5 -13.30 -2.10 3.17
N ASP A 6 -13.76 -2.09 4.43
CA ASP A 6 -14.90 -1.30 4.86
C ASP A 6 -14.61 0.21 4.99
N ASN A 7 -13.35 0.64 4.78
CA ASN A 7 -12.97 2.05 4.76
C ASN A 7 -13.77 2.83 3.69
N ALA A 8 -14.26 4.00 4.07
CA ALA A 8 -15.06 4.87 3.21
C ALA A 8 -14.36 5.21 1.88
N ILE A 9 -13.03 5.34 1.88
CA ILE A 9 -12.24 5.58 0.66
C ILE A 9 -12.44 4.45 -0.35
N ILE A 10 -12.41 3.19 0.11
CA ILE A 10 -12.61 2.02 -0.75
C ILE A 10 -14.09 1.87 -1.10
N LYS A 11 -14.98 1.90 -0.11
CA LYS A 11 -16.43 1.71 -0.31
C LYS A 11 -17.07 2.68 -1.29
N TYR A 12 -16.66 3.94 -1.24
CA TYR A 12 -17.21 5.01 -2.07
C TYR A 12 -16.29 5.39 -3.24
N SER A 13 -15.28 4.57 -3.53
CA SER A 13 -14.45 4.69 -4.72
C SER A 13 -15.34 4.63 -5.97
N ASP A 14 -15.15 5.60 -6.85
CA ASP A 14 -15.96 5.80 -8.04
C ASP A 14 -15.16 6.46 -9.15
N LYS A 15 -15.50 6.16 -10.41
CA LYS A 15 -14.79 6.72 -11.56
C LYS A 15 -15.02 8.23 -11.63
N GLY A 16 -13.94 8.99 -11.81
CA GLY A 16 -13.93 10.45 -11.83
C GLY A 16 -13.79 11.12 -10.45
N LYS A 17 -13.77 10.37 -9.34
CA LYS A 17 -13.56 10.94 -7.99
C LYS A 17 -12.11 10.74 -7.55
N PRO A 18 -11.47 11.73 -6.89
CA PRO A 18 -10.13 11.55 -6.34
C PRO A 18 -10.06 10.37 -5.37
N PHE A 19 -9.03 9.54 -5.50
CA PHE A 19 -8.74 8.44 -4.58
C PHE A 19 -7.67 8.87 -3.57
N PRO A 20 -7.99 9.07 -2.27
CA PRO A 20 -7.03 9.56 -1.26
C PRO A 20 -6.07 8.46 -0.80
N TYR A 21 -5.05 8.18 -1.60
CA TYR A 21 -4.07 7.12 -1.37
C TYR A 21 -3.32 7.25 -0.04
N ASP A 22 -2.74 8.41 0.21
CA ASP A 22 -2.04 8.77 1.45
C ASP A 22 -2.86 8.46 2.73
N LYS A 23 -4.13 8.88 2.76
CA LYS A 23 -5.02 8.70 3.92
C LYS A 23 -5.31 7.22 4.16
N LEU A 24 -5.57 6.46 3.11
CA LEU A 24 -5.81 5.02 3.21
C LEU A 24 -4.53 4.30 3.66
N PHE A 25 -3.37 4.73 3.19
CA PHE A 25 -2.09 4.22 3.63
C PHE A 25 -1.86 4.44 5.11
N TYR A 26 -1.99 5.68 5.59
CA TYR A 26 -1.79 6.01 7.00
C TYR A 26 -2.75 5.28 7.93
N ALA A 27 -4.00 5.07 7.51
CA ALA A 27 -4.95 4.24 8.25
C ALA A 27 -4.51 2.77 8.30
N THR A 28 -3.94 2.25 7.21
CA THR A 28 -3.48 0.85 7.13
C THR A 28 -2.26 0.59 8.01
N ILE A 29 -1.32 1.55 8.07
CA ILE A 29 -0.09 1.45 8.87
C ILE A 29 -0.21 2.10 10.26
N GLU A 30 -1.42 2.50 10.68
CA GLU A 30 -1.68 3.18 11.96
C GLU A 30 -1.05 2.45 13.17
N PRO A 31 -1.12 1.10 13.28
CA PRO A 31 -0.47 0.40 14.39
C PRO A 31 1.02 0.76 14.53
N TYR A 32 1.76 0.85 13.43
CA TYR A 32 3.18 1.20 13.41
C TYR A 32 3.44 2.69 13.69
N ILE A 33 2.50 3.57 13.34
CA ILE A 33 2.56 5.00 13.67
C ILE A 33 2.41 5.18 15.19
N LEU A 34 1.42 4.50 15.78
CA LEU A 34 1.15 4.55 17.22
C LEU A 34 2.30 3.97 18.04
N GLU A 35 3.00 2.94 17.56
CA GLU A 35 4.22 2.44 18.21
C GLU A 35 5.31 3.51 18.40
N PHE A 36 5.37 4.51 17.53
CA PHE A 36 6.45 5.49 17.54
C PHE A 36 6.16 6.72 18.40
N LYS A 37 4.98 7.32 18.26
CA LYS A 37 4.63 8.59 18.91
C LYS A 37 3.37 8.50 19.79
N ASN A 38 2.74 7.33 19.89
CA ASN A 38 1.44 7.12 20.55
C ASN A 38 0.42 8.22 20.17
N CYS A 39 0.47 8.65 18.91
CA CYS A 39 -0.28 9.79 18.39
C CYS A 39 -0.58 9.52 16.92
N ARG A 40 -1.77 9.93 16.47
CA ARG A 40 -2.16 9.81 15.06
C ARG A 40 -1.31 10.76 14.20
N LEU A 41 -1.01 10.33 12.98
CA LEU A 41 -0.12 11.08 12.08
C LEU A 41 -0.62 12.50 11.78
N ASP A 42 -1.95 12.68 11.65
CA ASP A 42 -2.60 13.97 11.38
C ASP A 42 -2.53 14.96 12.55
N LYS A 43 -2.04 14.53 13.72
CA LYS A 43 -1.82 15.37 14.89
C LYS A 43 -0.34 15.72 15.10
N LEU A 44 0.56 15.16 14.30
CA LEU A 44 1.97 15.49 14.33
C LEU A 44 2.27 16.75 13.53
N THR A 45 3.35 17.44 13.89
CA THR A 45 3.95 18.44 13.00
C THR A 45 4.47 17.76 11.73
N GLU A 46 4.62 18.50 10.64
CA GLU A 46 5.19 17.95 9.39
C GLU A 46 6.54 17.28 9.61
N GLU A 47 7.40 17.88 10.44
CA GLU A 47 8.70 17.32 10.77
C GLU A 47 8.59 15.99 11.55
N ASP A 48 7.70 15.91 12.53
CA ASP A 48 7.50 14.67 13.30
C ASP A 48 6.81 13.58 12.48
N ALA A 49 5.87 13.95 11.61
CA ALA A 49 5.26 13.04 10.64
C ALA A 49 6.31 12.48 9.68
N ALA A 50 7.18 13.34 9.13
CA ALA A 50 8.27 12.93 8.26
C ALA A 50 9.22 11.96 8.96
N ARG A 51 9.59 12.23 10.21
CA ARG A 51 10.45 11.34 11.03
C ARG A 51 9.76 10.00 11.32
N CYS A 52 8.47 10.01 11.61
CA CYS A 52 7.68 8.80 11.84
C CYS A 52 7.67 7.92 10.58
N LEU A 53 7.27 8.49 9.43
CA LEU A 53 7.22 7.77 8.16
C LEU A 53 8.60 7.27 7.72
N ALA A 54 9.65 8.08 7.86
CA ALA A 54 11.01 7.67 7.53
C ALA A 54 11.47 6.45 8.35
N ARG A 55 11.05 6.32 9.61
CA ARG A 55 11.35 5.13 10.43
C ARG A 55 10.56 3.91 9.97
N ILE A 56 9.31 4.09 9.57
CA ILE A 56 8.48 3.01 9.03
C ILE A 56 9.09 2.52 7.69
N PHE A 57 9.45 3.43 6.78
CA PHE A 57 10.05 3.08 5.49
C PHE A 57 11.40 2.35 5.62
N LYS A 58 12.19 2.63 6.67
CA LYS A 58 13.41 1.85 6.95
C LYS A 58 13.13 0.38 7.30
N ARG A 59 11.92 0.07 7.76
CA ARG A 59 11.46 -1.29 8.11
C ARG A 59 10.58 -1.90 7.03
N MET A 60 10.29 -1.16 5.96
CA MET A 60 9.36 -1.60 4.94
C MET A 60 10.12 -2.24 3.77
N GLU A 61 9.56 -3.33 3.26
CA GLU A 61 10.08 -4.05 2.09
C GLU A 61 8.98 -4.23 1.05
N VAL A 62 9.41 -4.30 -0.20
CA VAL A 62 8.62 -4.74 -1.34
C VAL A 62 9.37 -5.89 -2.01
N ASN A 63 8.73 -7.05 -2.13
CA ASN A 63 9.33 -8.23 -2.79
C ASN A 63 10.73 -8.62 -2.25
N ASP A 64 10.92 -8.59 -0.92
CA ASP A 64 12.22 -8.80 -0.24
C ASP A 64 13.28 -7.71 -0.45
N VAL A 65 12.90 -6.55 -0.98
CA VAL A 65 13.79 -5.42 -1.20
C VAL A 65 13.38 -4.26 -0.31
N PRO A 66 14.30 -3.65 0.46
CA PRO A 66 13.98 -2.45 1.23
C PRO A 66 13.37 -1.37 0.34
N VAL A 67 12.25 -0.76 0.74
CA VAL A 67 11.53 0.20 -0.13
C VAL A 67 12.39 1.40 -0.52
N LEU A 68 13.29 1.84 0.37
CA LEU A 68 14.23 2.93 0.08
C LEU A 68 15.23 2.57 -1.03
N LYS A 69 15.55 1.28 -1.18
CA LYS A 69 16.38 0.78 -2.28
C LYS A 69 15.55 0.63 -3.56
N PHE A 70 14.33 0.09 -3.45
CA PHE A 70 13.45 -0.14 -4.59
C PHE A 70 13.04 1.16 -5.29
N PHE A 71 12.73 2.22 -4.52
CA PHE A 71 12.35 3.54 -5.03
C PHE A 71 13.53 4.52 -5.11
N LYS A 72 14.77 4.03 -5.21
CA LYS A 72 15.96 4.91 -5.21
C LYS A 72 15.89 5.98 -6.30
N HIS A 73 15.49 5.59 -7.51
CA HIS A 73 15.38 6.53 -8.63
C HIS A 73 14.31 7.60 -8.37
N ASP A 74 13.12 7.22 -7.89
CA ASP A 74 12.07 8.19 -7.52
C ASP A 74 12.53 9.14 -6.40
N LEU A 75 13.29 8.63 -5.42
CA LEU A 75 13.82 9.46 -4.34
C LEU A 75 14.88 10.46 -4.84
N GLU A 76 15.65 10.09 -5.87
CA GLU A 76 16.62 10.97 -6.52
C GLU A 76 15.94 12.09 -7.32
N THR A 77 14.79 11.83 -7.97
CA THR A 77 14.01 12.89 -8.64
C THR A 77 13.37 13.86 -7.65
N MET A 78 13.10 13.42 -6.42
CA MET A 78 12.60 14.25 -5.33
C MET A 78 13.71 14.93 -4.50
N ARG A 79 14.99 14.88 -4.93
CA ARG A 79 16.14 15.32 -4.10
C ARG A 79 16.05 16.77 -3.61
N ASP A 80 15.43 17.65 -4.39
CA ASP A 80 15.34 19.09 -4.10
C ASP A 80 14.14 19.44 -3.21
N GLN A 81 13.29 18.45 -2.88
CA GLN A 81 12.17 18.63 -1.96
C GLN A 81 12.62 18.61 -0.50
N SER A 82 11.78 19.19 0.37
CA SER A 82 11.93 19.07 1.83
C SER A 82 11.87 17.61 2.27
N GLN A 83 12.39 17.32 3.48
CA GLN A 83 12.30 15.96 4.03
C GLN A 83 10.86 15.48 4.15
N TYR A 84 9.94 16.38 4.51
CA TYR A 84 8.52 16.10 4.55
C TYR A 84 8.00 15.70 3.16
N GLY A 85 8.27 16.53 2.13
CA GLY A 85 7.88 16.26 0.75
C GLY A 85 8.37 14.91 0.21
N LYS A 86 9.64 14.56 0.48
CA LYS A 86 10.19 13.24 0.11
C LYS A 86 9.44 12.09 0.78
N THR A 87 9.16 12.20 2.08
CA THR A 87 8.48 11.13 2.82
C THR A 87 7.01 10.99 2.42
N THR A 88 6.30 12.10 2.18
CA THR A 88 4.93 12.06 1.70
C THR A 88 4.84 11.59 0.25
N GLY A 89 5.80 11.99 -0.60
CA GLY A 89 5.90 11.52 -1.98
C GLY A 89 6.17 10.01 -2.05
N LEU A 90 7.08 9.49 -1.22
CA LEU A 90 7.28 8.04 -1.11
C LEU A 90 6.05 7.31 -0.57
N ALA A 91 5.36 7.89 0.44
CA ALA A 91 4.10 7.35 0.94
C ALA A 91 3.06 7.20 -0.18
N GLU A 92 2.94 8.23 -1.02
CA GLU A 92 2.01 8.25 -2.15
C GLU A 92 2.36 7.20 -3.19
N LEU A 93 3.64 7.04 -3.56
CA LEU A 93 4.09 6.00 -4.51
C LEU A 93 3.73 4.60 -4.00
N ILE A 94 4.07 4.30 -2.75
CA ILE A 94 3.78 3.01 -2.11
C ILE A 94 2.27 2.77 -2.01
N ALA A 95 1.51 3.79 -1.61
CA ALA A 95 0.06 3.71 -1.50
C ALA A 95 -0.60 3.44 -2.86
N ARG A 96 -0.11 4.09 -3.92
CA ARG A 96 -0.58 3.86 -5.30
C ARG A 96 -0.34 2.45 -5.78
N ASP A 97 0.75 1.81 -5.36
CA ASP A 97 0.99 0.41 -5.69
C ASP A 97 0.07 -0.51 -4.90
N ILE A 98 -0.04 -0.33 -3.58
CA ILE A 98 -0.84 -1.19 -2.70
C ILE A 98 -2.34 -1.13 -3.04
N PHE A 99 -2.88 0.07 -3.27
CA PHE A 99 -4.32 0.29 -3.39
C PHE A 99 -4.79 0.45 -4.83
N CYS A 100 -3.95 0.16 -5.82
CA CYS A 100 -4.30 0.29 -7.24
C CYS A 100 -5.59 -0.44 -7.61
N CYS A 101 -5.82 -1.63 -7.03
CA CYS A 101 -6.99 -2.45 -7.30
C CYS A 101 -8.31 -1.85 -6.77
N PHE A 102 -8.26 -0.84 -5.90
CA PHE A 102 -9.45 -0.19 -5.35
C PHE A 102 -9.77 1.15 -6.02
N ASP A 103 -8.86 1.71 -6.81
CA ASP A 103 -9.03 2.99 -7.49
C ASP A 103 -9.69 2.80 -8.87
N LYS A 104 -11.00 3.05 -8.94
CA LYS A 104 -11.80 2.91 -10.17
C LYS A 104 -11.39 3.85 -11.30
N ASN A 105 -10.58 4.88 -11.02
CA ASN A 105 -10.01 5.71 -12.08
C ASN A 105 -8.95 4.99 -12.90
N ARG A 106 -8.38 3.91 -12.36
CA ARG A 106 -7.31 3.13 -12.99
C ARG A 106 -7.81 1.85 -13.65
N TYR A 107 -9.12 1.62 -13.63
CA TYR A 107 -9.71 0.44 -14.27
C TYR A 107 -9.61 0.61 -15.77
N ASP A 108 -9.33 -0.49 -16.46
CA ASP A 108 -9.21 -0.49 -17.92
C ASP A 108 -10.57 -0.31 -18.61
N GLU A 109 -10.58 -0.33 -19.94
CA GLU A 109 -11.80 -0.19 -20.75
C GLU A 109 -12.79 -1.34 -20.54
N ASN A 110 -12.32 -2.50 -20.06
CA ASN A 110 -13.13 -3.68 -19.77
C ASN A 110 -13.68 -3.67 -18.34
N GLY A 111 -13.27 -2.70 -17.51
CA GLY A 111 -13.64 -2.61 -16.10
C GLY A 111 -12.80 -3.50 -15.19
N GLU A 112 -11.68 -4.04 -15.66
CA GLU A 112 -10.73 -4.78 -14.84
C GLU A 112 -9.89 -3.80 -14.01
N PHE A 113 -9.67 -4.15 -12.74
CA PHE A 113 -8.94 -3.29 -11.83
C PHE A 113 -7.43 -3.32 -12.12
N ALA A 114 -6.76 -2.21 -11.81
CA ALA A 114 -5.31 -2.14 -11.95
C ALA A 114 -4.62 -3.11 -10.98
N VAL A 115 -3.59 -3.79 -11.48
CA VAL A 115 -2.72 -4.69 -10.71
C VAL A 115 -1.29 -4.20 -10.74
N CYS A 116 -0.52 -4.63 -9.76
CA CYS A 116 0.91 -4.38 -9.67
C CYS A 116 1.63 -5.58 -9.06
N ASP A 117 2.80 -5.96 -9.57
CA ASP A 117 3.61 -7.07 -9.05
C ASP A 117 4.48 -6.66 -7.86
N ARG A 118 3.91 -5.91 -6.90
CA ARG A 118 4.62 -5.37 -5.73
C ARG A 118 3.89 -5.76 -4.45
N TYR A 119 4.50 -6.65 -3.66
CA TYR A 119 3.95 -7.14 -2.40
C TYR A 119 4.71 -6.57 -1.21
N TYR A 120 4.02 -5.73 -0.45
CA TYR A 120 4.61 -4.92 0.62
C TYR A 120 4.46 -5.57 1.99
N CYS A 121 5.48 -5.40 2.82
CA CYS A 121 5.42 -5.72 4.24
C CYS A 121 6.20 -4.71 5.08
N ILE A 122 5.89 -4.67 6.38
CA ILE A 122 6.71 -3.99 7.38
C ILE A 122 7.31 -5.06 8.29
N LEU A 123 8.61 -4.98 8.53
CA LEU A 123 9.30 -5.82 9.52
C LEU A 123 8.89 -5.38 10.92
N ASP A 124 8.31 -6.29 11.70
CA ASP A 124 7.98 -6.05 13.11
C ASP A 124 9.26 -5.94 13.98
N LYS A 125 9.10 -5.82 15.31
CA LYS A 125 10.26 -5.60 16.21
C LYS A 125 11.16 -6.83 16.31
N ASP A 126 10.63 -7.99 15.98
CA ASP A 126 11.32 -9.28 16.01
C ASP A 126 11.86 -9.65 14.60
N GLY A 127 11.64 -8.78 13.61
CA GLY A 127 12.07 -8.99 12.23
C GLY A 127 11.12 -9.85 11.40
N ASN A 128 9.92 -10.16 11.90
CA ASN A 128 8.92 -10.88 11.11
C ASN A 128 8.27 -9.96 10.08
N LYS A 129 7.93 -10.51 8.92
CA LYS A 129 7.26 -9.79 7.85
C LYS A 129 5.76 -9.70 8.11
N ASP A 130 5.27 -8.51 8.43
CA ASP A 130 3.84 -8.24 8.47
C ASP A 130 3.37 -7.69 7.11
N PHE A 131 2.83 -8.57 6.27
CA PHE A 131 2.42 -8.23 4.92
C PHE A 131 1.14 -7.39 4.89
N ILE A 132 1.05 -6.47 3.93
CA ILE A 132 -0.17 -5.72 3.63
C ILE A 132 -1.01 -6.52 2.64
N TYR A 133 -2.26 -6.84 3.00
CA TYR A 133 -3.16 -7.62 2.14
C TYR A 133 -4.63 -7.32 2.39
N ALA A 134 -5.49 -7.63 1.43
CA ALA A 134 -6.94 -7.64 1.60
C ALA A 134 -7.48 -9.08 1.67
N GLU A 135 -8.48 -9.29 2.53
CA GLU A 135 -9.21 -10.55 2.65
C GLU A 135 -10.68 -10.28 2.99
N GLU A 136 -11.51 -10.26 1.96
CA GLU A 136 -12.95 -10.04 2.05
C GLU A 136 -13.71 -11.14 1.29
N TYR A 137 -14.85 -11.55 1.85
CA TYR A 137 -15.72 -12.55 1.27
C TYR A 137 -17.08 -11.96 0.90
N ALA A 138 -17.43 -12.03 -0.38
CA ALA A 138 -18.76 -11.71 -0.87
C ALA A 138 -19.62 -12.97 -1.03
N LYS A 139 -20.93 -12.83 -0.82
CA LYS A 139 -21.91 -13.87 -1.20
C LYS A 139 -22.34 -13.65 -2.64
N THR A 140 -22.25 -14.70 -3.47
CA THR A 140 -22.79 -14.69 -4.83
C THR A 140 -24.29 -15.00 -4.82
N GLY A 141 -25.12 -14.01 -4.52
CA GLY A 141 -26.59 -14.15 -4.47
C GLY A 141 -27.12 -14.77 -3.17
N ARG A 142 -28.45 -14.93 -3.08
CA ARG A 142 -29.17 -15.25 -1.83
C ARG A 142 -28.82 -16.63 -1.23
N PHE A 143 -28.41 -17.58 -2.08
CA PHE A 143 -27.99 -18.94 -1.71
C PHE A 143 -26.54 -19.26 -2.13
N GLY A 144 -25.76 -18.26 -2.54
CA GLY A 144 -24.38 -18.46 -2.97
C GLY A 144 -23.43 -18.82 -1.84
N LYS A 145 -22.40 -19.60 -2.19
CA LYS A 145 -21.25 -19.81 -1.30
C LYS A 145 -20.49 -18.49 -1.15
N LYS A 146 -19.93 -18.25 0.04
CA LYS A 146 -18.98 -17.16 0.24
C LYS A 146 -17.76 -17.41 -0.63
N GLN A 147 -17.40 -16.43 -1.45
CA GLN A 147 -16.18 -16.44 -2.26
C GLN A 147 -15.39 -15.17 -1.95
N LEU A 148 -14.06 -15.26 -2.10
CA LEU A 148 -13.21 -14.08 -2.01
C LEU A 148 -13.61 -13.05 -3.07
N THR A 149 -13.57 -11.77 -2.70
CA THR A 149 -13.71 -10.69 -3.69
C THR A 149 -12.56 -10.75 -4.71
N PRO A 150 -12.73 -10.18 -5.90
CA PRO A 150 -11.67 -10.13 -6.91
C PRO A 150 -10.36 -9.53 -6.38
N GLU A 151 -10.41 -8.45 -5.61
CA GLU A 151 -9.25 -7.79 -5.00
C GLU A 151 -8.57 -8.73 -4.00
N SER A 152 -9.35 -9.44 -3.18
CA SER A 152 -8.80 -10.42 -2.23
C SER A 152 -8.16 -11.62 -2.92
N LYS A 153 -8.67 -12.02 -4.10
CA LYS A 153 -8.03 -13.04 -4.94
C LYS A 153 -6.69 -12.53 -5.47
N TYR A 154 -6.62 -11.29 -5.93
CA TYR A 154 -5.38 -10.64 -6.38
C TYR A 154 -4.31 -10.63 -5.27
N PHE A 155 -4.64 -10.22 -4.04
CA PHE A 155 -3.68 -10.27 -2.93
C PHE A 155 -3.23 -11.69 -2.59
N LYS A 156 -4.12 -12.68 -2.71
CA LYS A 156 -3.77 -14.10 -2.51
C LYS A 156 -2.82 -14.60 -3.60
N GLU A 157 -3.00 -14.16 -4.84
CA GLU A 157 -2.13 -14.46 -5.96
C GLU A 157 -0.76 -13.81 -5.80
N LEU A 158 -0.69 -12.52 -5.44
CA LEU A 158 0.56 -11.84 -5.09
C LEU A 158 1.35 -12.59 -4.03
N ARG A 159 0.68 -13.02 -2.95
CA ARG A 159 1.32 -13.82 -1.90
C ARG A 159 1.85 -15.16 -2.43
N SER A 160 1.15 -15.77 -3.38
CA SER A 160 1.60 -17.01 -4.05
C SER A 160 2.86 -16.76 -4.87
N TYR A 161 2.86 -15.72 -5.71
CA TYR A 161 4.02 -15.33 -6.51
C TYR A 161 5.23 -14.92 -5.67
N TYR A 162 5.00 -14.20 -4.57
CA TYR A 162 6.04 -13.91 -3.59
C TYR A 162 6.67 -15.20 -3.05
N LYS A 163 5.86 -16.16 -2.59
CA LYS A 163 6.36 -17.45 -2.06
C LYS A 163 7.13 -18.27 -3.09
N LEU A 164 6.80 -18.11 -4.38
CA LEU A 164 7.47 -18.77 -5.49
C LEU A 164 8.70 -18.00 -6.00
N GLY A 165 9.01 -16.82 -5.43
CA GLY A 165 10.12 -15.98 -5.89
C GLY A 165 9.92 -15.39 -7.28
N LYS A 166 8.66 -15.21 -7.71
CA LYS A 166 8.30 -14.74 -9.06
C LYS A 166 8.13 -13.23 -9.17
N LEU A 167 8.05 -12.51 -8.06
CA LEU A 167 7.86 -11.06 -8.07
C LEU A 167 9.19 -10.34 -8.36
N PRO A 168 9.18 -9.26 -9.16
CA PRO A 168 10.36 -8.51 -9.53
C PRO A 168 10.97 -7.81 -8.31
N LYS A 169 12.30 -7.79 -8.23
CA LYS A 169 13.07 -7.16 -7.15
C LYS A 169 13.55 -5.75 -7.48
N GLU A 170 13.31 -5.32 -8.70
CA GLU A 170 13.65 -3.99 -9.20
C GLU A 170 12.40 -3.36 -9.77
N LYS A 171 12.35 -2.04 -9.71
CA LYS A 171 11.27 -1.28 -10.34
C LYS A 171 11.52 -1.31 -11.84
N GLU A 172 10.65 -1.98 -12.58
CA GLU A 172 10.60 -1.81 -14.03
C GLU A 172 10.11 -0.38 -14.31
N ASP A 173 10.95 0.40 -14.97
CA ASP A 173 10.59 1.71 -15.52
C ASP A 173 9.71 1.45 -16.74
N TRP A 174 8.40 1.45 -16.54
CA TRP A 174 7.45 1.51 -17.65
C TRP A 174 7.43 2.96 -18.15
N GLU A 175 8.14 3.22 -19.26
CA GLU A 175 8.04 4.47 -20.04
C GLU A 175 6.61 4.70 -20.58
#